data_AF-A0A1I1CQI2-F1
#
_entry.id   AF-A0A1I1CQI2-F1
#
_cell.length_a   1.000
_cell.length_b   1.000
_cell.length_c   1.000
_cell.angle_alpha   90.00
_cell.angle_beta   90.00
_cell.angle_gamma   90.00
#
_symmetry.space_group_name_H-M   'P 1'
#
loop_
_entity.id
_entity.type
_entity.pdbx_description
1 polymer ?
#
loop_
_entity_poly.entity_id
_entity_poly.type
_entity_poly.pdbx_seq_one_letter_code
_entity_poly.pdbx_strand_id
1 'polypeptide(L)'
;MTTAQLSAETLGRFATGIGEAMRFERNRRGWTRKEMRREMGTGRSLQTMATHELGTRAMSLCQFIEYCHVLDVAPGPMVDRVYRDVVDTRENAIVIADLDKLARSEYPNLAAWAEIRLRSLPASARGMLPLPRQAQDALAALCKFERRQLLEILGAA
;
A
#
# COMPACT_ATOMS: atom_id res chain seq x y z
N MET A 1 -0.55 23.19 8.26
CA MET A 1 0.11 21.97 7.73
C MET A 1 -0.35 20.81 8.59
N THR A 2 -1.33 20.05 8.12
CA THR A 2 -1.85 18.90 8.87
C THR A 2 -0.91 17.73 8.60
N THR A 3 -0.05 17.41 9.56
CA THR A 3 0.82 16.22 9.48
C THR A 3 -0.07 14.99 9.46
N ALA A 4 -0.25 14.38 8.30
CA ALA A 4 -0.94 13.10 8.19
C ALA A 4 -0.13 12.06 8.98
N GLN A 5 -0.58 11.74 10.19
CA GLN A 5 -0.01 10.66 10.99
C GLN A 5 -0.55 9.33 10.47
N LEU A 6 0.34 8.36 10.26
CA LEU A 6 -0.08 6.99 9.98
C LEU A 6 -0.81 6.41 11.20
N SER A 7 -1.94 5.74 10.97
CA SER A 7 -2.69 5.10 12.05
C SER A 7 -1.87 3.97 12.69
N ALA A 8 -2.14 3.69 13.97
CA ALA A 8 -1.52 2.56 14.68
C ALA A 8 -1.78 1.22 13.96
N GLU A 9 -2.93 1.07 13.33
CA GLU A 9 -3.26 -0.08 12.49
C GLU A 9 -2.35 -0.17 11.26
N THR A 10 -2.11 0.93 10.55
CA THR A 10 -1.20 0.95 9.38
C THR A 10 0.23 0.62 9.78
N LEU A 11 0.69 1.17 10.91
CA LEU A 11 2.00 0.83 11.47
C LEU A 11 2.09 -0.65 11.88
N GLY A 12 1.02 -1.20 12.45
CA GLY A 12 0.92 -2.63 12.75
C GLY A 12 1.00 -3.51 11.50
N ARG A 13 0.24 -3.18 10.46
CA ARG A 13 0.31 -3.88 9.15
C ARG A 13 1.71 -3.79 8.53
N PHE A 14 2.38 -2.66 8.68
CA PHE A 14 3.74 -2.47 8.16
C PHE A 14 4.72 -3.38 8.90
N ALA A 15 4.64 -3.46 10.22
CA ALA A 15 5.44 -4.38 11.03
C ALA A 15 5.19 -5.86 10.65
N THR A 16 3.94 -6.25 10.44
CA THR A 16 3.58 -7.60 9.95
C THR A 16 4.19 -7.87 8.57
N GLY A 17 4.06 -6.95 7.62
CA GLY A 17 4.62 -7.11 6.28
C GLY A 17 6.14 -7.25 6.26
N ILE A 18 6.85 -6.49 7.12
CA ILE A 18 8.30 -6.66 7.32
C ILE A 18 8.62 -8.04 7.91
N GLY A 19 7.88 -8.46 8.93
CA GLY A 19 8.02 -9.78 9.55
C GLY A 19 7.84 -10.93 8.57
N GLU A 20 6.80 -10.87 7.75
CA GLU A 20 6.51 -11.84 6.70
C GLU A 20 7.60 -11.86 5.62
N ALA A 21 8.10 -10.69 5.21
CA ALA A 21 9.20 -10.59 4.26
C ALA A 21 10.48 -11.27 4.78
N MET A 22 10.84 -11.05 6.05
CA MET A 22 11.98 -11.75 6.66
C MET A 22 11.76 -13.26 6.74
N ARG A 23 10.55 -13.68 7.16
CA ARG A 23 10.17 -15.09 7.21
C ARG A 23 10.26 -15.75 5.85
N PHE A 24 9.83 -15.06 4.80
CA PHE A 24 9.90 -15.52 3.42
C PHE A 24 11.35 -15.78 3.02
N GLU A 25 12.27 -14.83 3.24
CA GLU A 25 13.69 -15.00 2.88
C GLU A 25 14.35 -16.11 3.70
N ARG A 26 14.02 -16.25 4.99
CA ARG A 26 14.48 -17.38 5.81
C ARG A 26 14.03 -18.72 5.23
N ASN A 27 12.73 -18.82 4.87
CA ASN A 27 12.17 -20.04 4.28
C ASN A 27 12.77 -20.33 2.90
N ARG A 28 13.05 -19.30 2.08
CA ARG A 28 13.68 -19.43 0.76
C ARG A 28 15.08 -20.07 0.85
N ARG A 29 15.76 -19.87 1.98
CA ARG A 29 17.06 -20.51 2.31
C ARG A 29 16.92 -21.91 2.90
N GLY A 30 15.70 -22.41 3.10
CA GLY A 30 15.44 -23.67 3.80
C GLY A 30 15.75 -23.61 5.30
N TRP A 31 15.94 -22.42 5.87
CA TRP A 31 16.34 -22.29 7.28
C TRP A 31 15.14 -22.31 8.21
N THR A 32 15.27 -23.03 9.30
CA THR A 32 14.50 -22.87 10.54
C THR A 32 14.97 -21.63 11.30
N ARG A 33 14.19 -21.16 12.28
CA ARG A 33 14.65 -20.09 13.19
C ARG A 33 15.89 -20.49 13.99
N LYS A 34 16.06 -21.79 14.28
CA LYS A 34 17.24 -22.30 14.98
C LYS A 34 18.51 -22.12 14.14
N GLU A 35 18.41 -22.39 12.85
CA GLU A 35 19.52 -22.20 11.91
C GLU A 35 19.81 -20.73 11.71
N MET A 36 18.79 -19.90 11.43
CA MET A 36 18.98 -18.46 11.34
C MET A 36 19.63 -17.88 12.60
N ARG A 37 19.21 -18.31 13.80
CA ARG A 37 19.83 -17.89 15.06
C ARG A 37 21.32 -18.28 15.14
N ARG A 38 21.66 -19.51 14.70
CA ARG A 38 23.04 -19.98 14.64
C ARG A 38 23.88 -19.10 13.72
N GLU A 39 23.36 -18.77 12.53
CA GLU A 39 24.05 -17.89 11.57
C GLU A 39 24.18 -16.45 12.09
N MET A 40 23.20 -15.95 12.85
CA MET A 40 23.30 -14.62 13.48
C MET A 40 24.39 -14.53 14.54
N GLY A 41 24.77 -15.64 15.19
CA GLY A 41 25.72 -15.61 16.31
C GLY A 41 25.26 -14.77 17.52
N THR A 42 24.05 -14.24 17.51
CA THR A 42 23.50 -13.37 18.57
C THR A 42 22.79 -14.18 19.65
N GLY A 43 22.75 -13.65 20.88
CA GLY A 43 21.97 -14.21 21.99
C GLY A 43 20.44 -14.06 21.85
N ARG A 44 19.94 -13.77 20.63
CA ARG A 44 18.51 -13.53 20.41
C ARG A 44 17.71 -14.81 20.60
N SER A 45 16.65 -14.75 21.40
CA SER A 45 15.79 -15.90 21.65
C SER A 45 14.97 -16.28 20.42
N LEU A 46 14.63 -17.56 20.27
CA LEU A 46 13.76 -18.05 19.18
C LEU A 46 12.36 -17.43 19.26
N GLN A 47 11.88 -17.12 20.46
CA GLN A 47 10.59 -16.45 20.68
C GLN A 47 10.62 -15.00 20.20
N THR A 48 11.72 -14.28 20.45
CA THR A 48 11.92 -12.93 19.90
C THR A 48 11.94 -12.96 18.38
N MET A 49 12.64 -13.91 17.76
CA MET A 49 12.64 -14.07 16.30
C MET A 49 11.23 -14.38 15.76
N ALA A 50 10.49 -15.25 16.44
CA ALA A 50 9.11 -15.57 16.04
C ALA A 50 8.19 -14.34 16.11
N THR A 51 8.26 -13.55 17.17
CA THR A 51 7.44 -12.34 17.32
C THR A 51 7.85 -11.21 16.35
N HIS A 52 9.14 -11.10 16.00
CA HIS A 52 9.60 -10.20 14.93
C HIS A 52 9.06 -10.63 13.56
N GLU A 53 9.11 -11.93 13.24
CA GLU A 53 8.54 -12.46 11.98
C GLU A 53 7.01 -12.38 11.91
N LEU A 54 6.32 -12.31 13.05
CA LEU A 54 4.87 -12.08 13.10
C LEU A 54 4.49 -10.59 13.10
N GLY A 55 5.46 -9.68 13.25
CA GLY A 55 5.21 -8.24 13.41
C GLY A 55 4.56 -7.84 14.73
N THR A 56 4.39 -8.76 15.69
CA THR A 56 3.72 -8.49 16.98
C THR A 56 4.64 -7.87 18.03
N ARG A 57 5.94 -7.79 17.74
CA ARG A 57 6.94 -7.11 18.56
C ARG A 57 7.72 -6.12 17.71
N ALA A 58 7.79 -4.87 18.17
CA ALA A 58 8.61 -3.85 17.57
C ALA A 58 10.09 -4.26 17.57
N MET A 59 10.78 -3.98 16.46
CA MET A 59 12.22 -4.18 16.32
C MET A 59 12.90 -2.85 16.03
N SER A 60 14.10 -2.65 16.59
CA SER A 60 14.89 -1.48 16.22
C SER A 60 15.45 -1.64 14.80
N LEU A 61 15.82 -0.52 14.17
CA LEU A 61 16.47 -0.55 12.86
C LEU A 61 17.76 -1.39 12.87
N CYS A 62 18.56 -1.33 13.93
CA CYS A 62 19.77 -2.15 14.04
C CYS A 62 19.45 -3.65 14.04
N GLN A 63 18.39 -4.07 14.75
CA GLN A 63 17.97 -5.48 14.76
C GLN A 63 17.44 -5.92 13.39
N PHE A 64 16.73 -5.04 12.67
CA PHE A 64 16.31 -5.30 11.30
C PHE A 64 17.50 -5.48 10.35
N ILE A 65 18.50 -4.59 10.43
CA ILE A 65 19.72 -4.68 9.61
C ILE A 65 20.49 -5.97 9.89
N GLU A 66 20.58 -6.42 11.15
CA GLU A 66 21.19 -7.72 11.48
C GLU A 66 20.48 -8.89 10.78
N TYR A 67 19.14 -8.90 10.76
CA TYR A 67 18.39 -9.93 10.03
C TYR A 67 18.64 -9.86 8.53
N CYS A 68 18.59 -8.66 7.95
CA CYS A 68 18.87 -8.46 6.52
C CYS A 68 20.26 -8.95 6.13
N HIS A 69 21.28 -8.66 6.94
CA HIS A 69 22.64 -9.11 6.71
C HIS A 69 22.74 -10.64 6.69
N VAL A 70 22.16 -11.33 7.68
CA VAL A 70 22.18 -12.79 7.75
C VAL A 70 21.36 -13.46 6.65
N LEU A 71 20.29 -12.79 6.21
CA LEU A 71 19.46 -13.25 5.11
C LEU A 71 20.01 -12.86 3.73
N ASP A 72 21.16 -12.18 3.66
CA ASP A 72 21.77 -11.61 2.43
C ASP A 72 20.74 -10.87 1.56
N VAL A 73 19.97 -9.99 2.19
CA VAL A 73 18.96 -9.16 1.52
C VAL A 73 19.24 -7.69 1.80
N ALA A 74 19.11 -6.88 0.75
CA ALA A 74 19.17 -5.44 0.89
C ALA A 74 17.91 -4.93 1.65
N PRO A 75 18.08 -4.13 2.72
CA PRO A 75 16.95 -3.65 3.53
C PRO A 75 16.03 -2.69 2.77
N GLY A 76 16.58 -1.82 1.93
CA GLY A 76 15.84 -0.80 1.18
C GLY A 76 14.71 -1.40 0.32
N PRO A 77 15.01 -2.30 -0.63
CA PRO A 77 13.98 -2.93 -1.46
C PRO A 77 12.89 -3.68 -0.67
N MET A 78 13.24 -4.28 0.47
CA MET A 78 12.27 -4.95 1.34
C MET A 78 11.32 -3.94 1.99
N VAL A 79 11.87 -2.86 2.55
CA VAL A 79 11.10 -1.76 3.13
C VAL A 79 10.23 -1.09 2.08
N ASP A 80 10.78 -0.78 0.91
CA ASP A 80 10.05 -0.11 -0.16
C ASP A 80 8.87 -0.94 -0.66
N ARG A 81 9.04 -2.25 -0.78
CA ARG A 81 7.94 -3.15 -1.16
C ARG A 81 6.83 -3.11 -0.11
N VAL A 82 7.15 -3.32 1.16
CA VAL A 82 6.15 -3.32 2.23
C VAL A 82 5.53 -1.94 2.43
N TYR A 83 6.31 -0.87 2.27
CA TYR A 83 5.82 0.50 2.30
C TYR A 83 4.81 0.72 1.18
N ARG A 84 5.10 0.25 -0.04
CA ARG A 84 4.13 0.34 -1.13
C ARG A 84 2.85 -0.45 -0.87
N ASP A 85 3.00 -1.65 -0.32
CA ASP A 85 1.90 -2.58 -0.10
C ASP A 85 1.04 -2.23 1.11
N VAL A 86 1.53 -1.39 2.04
CA VAL A 86 0.82 -1.07 3.29
C VAL A 86 0.54 0.43 3.44
N VAL A 87 1.51 1.28 3.10
CA VAL A 87 1.47 2.73 3.35
C VAL A 87 1.10 3.50 2.08
N ASP A 88 1.73 3.17 0.95
CA ASP A 88 1.38 3.66 -0.39
C ASP A 88 0.29 2.82 -1.04
N THR A 89 -0.48 2.07 -0.24
CA THR A 89 -1.63 1.35 -0.77
C THR A 89 -2.46 2.35 -1.57
N ARG A 90 -2.96 1.88 -2.71
CA ARG A 90 -3.87 2.56 -3.66
C ARG A 90 -5.07 3.27 -3.00
N GLU A 91 -5.23 3.22 -1.68
CA GLU A 91 -6.08 4.09 -0.90
C GLU A 91 -5.81 5.59 -1.12
N ASN A 92 -4.57 6.07 -1.33
CA ASN A 92 -4.30 7.49 -1.55
C ASN A 92 -3.92 7.86 -3.00
N ALA A 93 -3.97 6.91 -3.94
CA ALA A 93 -3.57 7.15 -5.32
C ALA A 93 -4.49 8.17 -5.99
N ILE A 94 -3.92 9.20 -6.62
CA ILE A 94 -4.65 10.11 -7.51
C ILE A 94 -4.91 9.36 -8.81
N VAL A 95 -6.19 9.13 -9.13
CA VAL A 95 -6.60 8.51 -10.40
C VAL A 95 -6.82 9.62 -11.42
N ILE A 96 -6.24 9.51 -12.60
CA ILE A 96 -6.56 10.42 -13.70
C ILE A 96 -7.79 9.88 -14.42
N ALA A 97 -8.93 10.53 -14.23
CA ALA A 97 -10.18 10.18 -14.90
C ALA A 97 -10.25 10.83 -16.27
N ASP A 98 -10.50 10.02 -17.30
CA ASP A 98 -10.88 10.47 -18.63
C ASP A 98 -12.38 10.79 -18.63
N LEU A 99 -12.73 12.07 -18.53
CA LEU A 99 -14.12 12.48 -18.45
C LEU A 99 -14.87 12.30 -19.77
N ASP A 100 -14.19 12.36 -20.92
CA ASP A 100 -14.80 12.09 -22.21
C ASP A 100 -15.25 10.63 -22.31
N LYS A 101 -14.42 9.70 -21.83
CA LYS A 101 -14.79 8.29 -21.71
C LYS A 101 -15.94 8.09 -20.72
N LEU A 102 -15.90 8.77 -19.57
CA LEU A 102 -16.95 8.63 -18.54
C LEU A 102 -18.30 9.21 -18.95
N ALA A 103 -18.32 10.33 -19.68
CA ALA A 103 -19.53 10.92 -20.23
C ALA A 103 -20.26 9.96 -21.20
N ARG A 104 -19.53 9.05 -21.84
CA ARG A 104 -20.07 8.00 -22.72
C ARG A 104 -20.29 6.66 -22.02
N SER A 105 -20.11 6.60 -20.70
CA SER A 105 -20.29 5.35 -19.95
C SER A 105 -21.76 4.94 -19.85
N GLU A 106 -22.00 3.65 -19.62
CA GLU A 106 -23.35 3.10 -19.39
C GLU A 106 -23.93 3.46 -18.02
N TYR A 107 -23.17 4.15 -17.16
CA TYR A 107 -23.57 4.51 -15.80
C TYR A 107 -24.13 5.94 -15.76
N PRO A 108 -25.46 6.16 -15.70
CA PRO A 108 -26.04 7.47 -15.98
C PRO A 108 -25.59 8.57 -15.01
N ASN A 109 -25.43 8.23 -13.71
CA ASN A 109 -24.96 9.19 -12.71
C ASN A 109 -23.51 9.61 -12.94
N LEU A 110 -22.66 8.68 -13.39
CA LEU A 110 -21.26 8.94 -13.67
C LEU A 110 -21.09 9.73 -14.97
N ALA A 111 -21.89 9.41 -15.99
CA ALA A 111 -21.96 10.15 -17.24
C ALA A 111 -22.40 11.60 -17.03
N ALA A 112 -23.51 11.83 -16.30
CA ALA A 112 -24.00 13.17 -15.99
C ALA A 112 -22.98 13.98 -15.17
N TRP A 113 -22.33 13.35 -14.18
CA TRP A 113 -21.27 14.00 -13.40
C TRP A 113 -20.08 14.41 -14.29
N ALA A 114 -19.66 13.54 -15.21
CA ALA A 114 -18.54 13.80 -16.11
C ALA A 114 -18.85 14.94 -17.09
N GLU A 115 -20.06 14.97 -17.67
CA GLU A 115 -20.52 16.06 -18.53
C GLU A 115 -20.52 17.42 -17.83
N ILE A 116 -20.97 17.47 -16.58
CA ILE A 116 -20.95 18.71 -15.77
C ILE A 116 -19.50 19.15 -15.55
N ARG A 117 -18.60 18.23 -15.23
CA ARG A 117 -17.18 18.54 -14.97
C ARG A 117 -16.44 18.98 -16.24
N LEU A 118 -16.73 18.38 -17.39
CA LEU A 118 -16.17 18.76 -18.69
C LEU A 118 -16.43 20.25 -19.02
N ARG A 119 -17.64 20.75 -18.73
CA ARG A 119 -17.98 22.17 -18.95
C ARG A 119 -17.17 23.14 -18.08
N SER A 120 -16.66 22.67 -16.95
CA SER A 120 -15.91 23.48 -15.98
C SER A 120 -14.39 23.38 -16.11
N LEU A 121 -13.89 22.45 -16.93
CA LEU A 121 -12.46 22.23 -17.10
C LEU A 121 -11.85 23.19 -18.14
N PRO A 122 -10.63 23.70 -17.90
CA PRO A 122 -9.93 24.45 -18.92
C PRO A 122 -9.59 23.53 -20.10
N ALA A 123 -9.62 24.07 -21.32
CA ALA A 123 -9.33 23.32 -22.54
C ALA A 123 -7.93 22.64 -22.51
N SER A 124 -6.98 23.19 -21.76
CA SER A 124 -5.65 22.63 -21.56
C SER A 124 -5.65 21.28 -20.83
N ALA A 125 -6.68 20.97 -20.05
CA ALA A 125 -6.80 19.71 -19.31
C ALA A 125 -7.21 18.52 -20.20
N ARG A 126 -7.69 18.76 -21.43
CA ARG A 126 -8.07 17.72 -22.41
C ARG A 126 -8.96 16.61 -21.84
N GLY A 127 -9.95 16.98 -21.02
CA GLY A 127 -10.87 16.02 -20.40
C GLY A 127 -10.26 15.14 -19.31
N MET A 128 -8.98 15.32 -18.96
CA MET A 128 -8.30 14.56 -17.90
C MET A 128 -8.46 15.27 -16.56
N LEU A 129 -9.08 14.59 -15.60
CA LEU A 129 -9.33 15.12 -14.26
C LEU A 129 -8.60 14.27 -13.20
N PRO A 130 -7.66 14.86 -12.45
CA PRO A 130 -7.11 14.23 -11.25
C PRO A 130 -8.19 14.04 -10.18
N LEU A 131 -8.41 12.78 -9.76
CA LEU A 131 -9.31 12.38 -8.70
C LEU A 131 -8.52 11.90 -7.50
N PRO A 132 -8.28 12.75 -6.48
CA PRO A 132 -7.73 12.31 -5.21
C PRO A 132 -8.75 11.43 -4.47
N ARG A 133 -8.29 10.67 -3.48
CA ARG A 133 -9.11 9.72 -2.69
C ARG A 133 -10.46 10.27 -2.26
N GLN A 134 -10.49 11.44 -1.63
CA GLN A 134 -11.74 12.03 -1.12
C GLN A 134 -12.76 12.28 -2.24
N ALA A 135 -12.28 12.66 -3.43
CA ALA A 135 -13.12 12.83 -4.60
C ALA A 135 -13.62 11.48 -5.16
N GLN A 136 -12.79 10.43 -5.10
CA GLN A 136 -13.20 9.06 -5.44
C GLN A 136 -14.29 8.56 -4.49
N ASP A 137 -14.12 8.72 -3.17
CA ASP A 137 -15.10 8.31 -2.16
C ASP A 137 -16.44 9.05 -2.34
N ALA A 138 -16.39 10.37 -2.54
CA ALA A 138 -17.58 11.19 -2.77
C ALA A 138 -18.30 10.83 -4.08
N LEU A 139 -17.54 10.56 -5.16
CA LEU A 139 -18.10 10.15 -6.45
C LEU A 139 -18.71 8.76 -6.38
N ALA A 140 -18.06 7.81 -5.70
CA ALA A 140 -18.59 6.48 -5.48
C ALA A 140 -19.91 6.55 -4.70
N ALA A 141 -19.96 7.33 -3.61
CA ALA A 141 -21.18 7.55 -2.83
C ALA A 141 -22.30 8.18 -3.66
N LEU A 142 -21.99 9.21 -4.47
CA LEU A 142 -22.96 9.86 -5.37
C LEU A 142 -23.52 8.87 -6.40
N CYS A 143 -22.67 8.00 -6.93
CA CYS A 143 -23.05 7.00 -7.94
C CYS A 143 -23.62 5.71 -7.32
N LYS A 144 -23.65 5.59 -5.99
CA LYS A 144 -24.05 4.39 -5.24
C LYS A 144 -23.20 3.15 -5.57
N PHE A 145 -21.90 3.35 -5.73
CA PHE A 145 -20.91 2.29 -5.89
C PHE A 145 -20.06 2.12 -4.64
N GLU A 146 -19.48 0.94 -4.45
CA GLU A 146 -18.28 0.81 -3.65
C GLU A 146 -17.10 1.45 -4.39
N ARG A 147 -16.16 2.07 -3.66
CA ARG A 147 -14.99 2.71 -4.28
C ARG A 147 -14.20 1.75 -5.17
N ARG A 148 -14.09 0.47 -4.80
CA ARG A 148 -13.41 -0.54 -5.62
C ARG A 148 -14.05 -0.70 -7.00
N GLN A 149 -15.38 -0.76 -7.05
CA GLN A 149 -16.12 -0.85 -8.31
C GLN A 149 -15.91 0.41 -9.16
N LEU A 150 -15.89 1.59 -8.53
CA LEU A 150 -15.54 2.83 -9.22
C LEU A 150 -14.13 2.76 -9.83
N LEU A 151 -13.14 2.26 -9.09
CA LEU A 151 -11.76 2.13 -9.59
C LEU A 151 -11.65 1.16 -10.77
N GLU A 152 -12.43 0.07 -10.78
CA GLU A 152 -12.51 -0.85 -11.91
C GLU A 152 -13.06 -0.16 -13.16
N ILE A 153 -14.14 0.62 -13.01
CA ILE A 153 -14.73 1.42 -14.10
C ILE A 153 -13.73 2.46 -14.65
N LEU A 154 -12.95 3.07 -13.77
CA LEU A 154 -11.91 4.04 -14.14
C LEU A 154 -10.67 3.39 -14.77
N GLY A 155 -10.55 2.06 -14.76
CA GLY A 155 -9.36 1.35 -15.23
C GLY A 155 -8.14 1.52 -14.32
N ALA A 156 -8.38 1.74 -13.01
CA ALA A 156 -7.38 2.03 -11.98
C ALA A 156 -7.39 1.00 -10.82
N ALA A 157 -8.03 -0.16 -11.03
CA ALA A 157 -8.16 -1.23 -10.04
C ALA A 157 -6.91 -2.12 -9.91
#